data_AF-A0A2D4WR85-F1
#
_entry.id   AF-A0A2D4WR85-F1
#
_cell.length_a   1.000
_cell.length_b   1.000
_cell.length_c   1.000
_cell.angle_alpha   90.00
_cell.angle_beta   90.00
_cell.angle_gamma   90.00
#
_symmetry.space_group_name_H-M   'P 1'
#
loop_
_entity.id
_entity.type
_entity.pdbx_description
1 polymer ?
#
loop_
_entity_poly.entity_id
_entity_poly.type
_entity_poly.pdbx_seq_one_letter_code
_entity_poly.pdbx_strand_id
1 'polypeptide(L)'
;MVDALAGVLEWTVKDVVNALRGGPPNKHAQHPQHATIQTRLLGRRRRFEDLRRISSRLEKSDRTSLCGTVSGMMYRHAHDGHERSIALQMIGRVQMQMGDPSGSLISFRNGLGQSGLDFTARLELKIDLCRAHMGLHHHIEARTIATDVLGMIAADTRRDRAGLDEAEASARYIRGNAVRESIERGVSIKELAVAREDLLRFLQLEKKSSNSSLDERTVAIGAILELDTELGTVTPTDAIHTIEATLRIASADLEEGLLKDVTRRAWSWWCLIGARIAGRDHGPGPRWEKTHDLARKAIMFSSRPEESLLRASAYLLWFRAWEGSRHTGARAIAWHMEPMELELFVKTMGAQNSFMEPGWRILRETGTLDRAKSMDPRTWRKGFVRA
;
A
#
# COMPACT_ATOMS: atom_id res chain seq x y z
N MET A 1 12.69 21.83 16.08
CA MET A 1 12.52 20.94 14.90
C MET A 1 11.38 21.43 14.01
N VAL A 2 10.17 21.57 14.53
CA VAL A 2 9.06 22.30 13.86
C VAL A 2 9.42 23.77 13.64
N ASP A 3 10.14 24.41 14.57
CA ASP A 3 10.58 25.81 14.42
C ASP A 3 11.65 26.01 13.34
N ALA A 4 12.47 24.98 13.08
CA ALA A 4 13.45 25.01 12.00
C ALA A 4 12.75 24.88 10.63
N LEU A 5 11.68 24.06 10.54
CA LEU A 5 10.79 24.09 9.38
C LEU A 5 10.06 25.42 9.26
N ALA A 6 9.51 25.94 10.36
CA ALA A 6 8.76 27.20 10.36
C ALA A 6 9.64 28.36 9.87
N GLY A 7 10.90 28.41 10.34
CA GLY A 7 11.90 29.37 9.88
C GLY A 7 12.34 29.17 8.43
N VAL A 8 12.44 27.94 7.95
CA VAL A 8 12.83 27.63 6.55
C VAL A 8 11.66 27.81 5.57
N LEU A 9 10.42 27.64 6.02
CA LEU A 9 9.19 27.74 5.23
C LEU A 9 8.54 29.13 5.29
N GLU A 10 9.05 30.03 6.13
CA GLU A 10 8.37 31.27 6.56
C GLU A 10 6.92 31.01 7.01
N TRP A 11 6.70 29.87 7.63
CA TRP A 11 5.42 29.42 8.12
C TRP A 11 5.32 29.70 9.61
N THR A 12 4.10 29.86 10.11
CA THR A 12 3.96 29.75 11.57
C THR A 12 4.22 28.29 11.96
N VAL A 13 4.76 28.09 13.16
CA VAL A 13 4.90 26.75 13.77
C VAL A 13 3.58 25.97 13.69
N LYS A 14 2.45 26.69 13.78
CA LYS A 14 1.09 26.16 13.62
C LYS A 14 0.80 25.63 12.21
N ASP A 15 1.26 26.30 11.16
CA ASP A 15 1.07 25.85 9.78
C ASP A 15 1.90 24.61 9.48
N VAL A 16 3.12 24.54 10.01
CA VAL A 16 3.98 23.35 9.96
C VAL A 16 3.31 22.17 10.68
N VAL A 17 2.74 22.41 11.86
CA VAL A 17 2.00 21.37 12.60
C VAL A 17 0.74 20.92 11.86
N ASN A 18 0.03 21.81 11.17
CA ASN A 18 -1.16 21.47 10.40
C ASN A 18 -0.81 20.66 9.15
N ALA A 19 0.27 21.00 8.45
CA ALA A 19 0.74 20.24 7.29
C ALA A 19 1.25 18.85 7.69
N LEU A 20 2.01 18.74 8.78
CA LEU A 20 2.50 17.46 9.32
C LEU A 20 1.38 16.58 9.91
N ARG A 21 0.21 17.15 10.19
CA ARG A 21 -0.98 16.42 10.65
C ARG A 21 -1.93 16.04 9.50
N GLY A 22 -1.56 16.29 8.23
CA GLY A 22 -2.38 15.93 7.07
C GLY A 22 -3.41 17.00 6.66
N GLY A 23 -3.00 18.27 6.62
CA GLY A 23 -3.72 19.35 5.94
C GLY A 23 -4.78 20.09 6.79
N PRO A 24 -5.21 21.30 6.36
CA PRO A 24 -6.19 22.09 7.08
C PRO A 24 -7.54 21.36 7.16
N PRO A 25 -8.40 21.64 8.17
CA PRO A 25 -9.76 21.15 8.16
C PRO A 25 -10.39 21.59 6.85
N ASN A 26 -10.72 20.60 6.03
CA ASN A 26 -11.27 20.79 4.70
C ASN A 26 -12.50 21.69 4.80
N LYS A 27 -12.38 22.98 4.45
CA LYS A 27 -13.53 23.90 4.35
C LYS A 27 -14.47 23.53 3.19
N HIS A 28 -14.11 22.52 2.40
CA HIS A 28 -14.98 21.86 1.42
C HIS A 28 -15.43 20.47 1.86
N ALA A 29 -15.09 20.01 3.07
CA ALA A 29 -15.94 19.03 3.73
C ALA A 29 -17.22 19.77 4.13
N GLN A 30 -18.34 19.30 3.58
CA GLN A 30 -19.69 19.80 3.76
C GLN A 30 -20.08 20.93 2.79
N HIS A 31 -20.58 20.54 1.62
CA HIS A 31 -21.98 20.89 1.40
C HIS A 31 -22.81 19.89 2.23
N PRO A 32 -23.42 20.33 3.35
CA PRO A 32 -24.29 19.47 4.14
C PRO A 32 -25.43 18.91 3.28
N GLN A 33 -25.77 19.56 2.18
CA GLN A 33 -26.95 19.27 1.38
C GLN A 33 -26.87 17.93 0.61
N HIS A 34 -25.72 17.52 0.06
CA HIS A 34 -25.62 16.21 -0.63
C HIS A 34 -25.57 15.01 0.32
N ALA A 35 -24.86 15.14 1.45
CA ALA A 35 -24.89 14.14 2.53
C ALA A 35 -26.31 14.04 3.12
N THR A 36 -26.97 15.19 3.35
CA THR A 36 -28.33 15.25 3.93
C THR A 36 -29.39 14.66 2.98
N ILE A 37 -29.27 14.86 1.66
CA ILE A 37 -30.22 14.33 0.66
C ILE A 37 -30.11 12.80 0.54
N GLN A 38 -28.91 12.21 0.64
CA GLN A 38 -28.75 10.74 0.65
C GLN A 38 -29.06 10.10 2.01
N THR A 39 -28.75 10.76 3.15
CA THR A 39 -29.21 10.29 4.46
C THR A 39 -30.73 10.34 4.63
N ARG A 40 -31.42 11.25 3.93
CA ARG A 40 -32.90 11.27 3.89
C ARG A 40 -33.49 10.09 3.10
N LEU A 41 -32.82 9.63 2.04
CA LEU A 41 -33.19 8.41 1.31
C LEU A 41 -32.90 7.12 2.12
N LEU A 42 -31.88 7.15 2.98
CA LEU A 42 -31.58 6.07 3.94
C LEU A 42 -32.55 6.03 5.14
N GLY A 43 -33.37 7.08 5.33
CA GLY A 43 -34.20 7.31 6.52
C GLY A 43 -35.42 6.39 6.72
N ARG A 44 -35.68 5.40 5.84
CA ARG A 44 -36.88 4.54 5.92
C ARG A 44 -36.63 3.03 6.00
N ARG A 45 -35.38 2.54 5.97
CA ARG A 45 -35.09 1.09 6.12
C ARG A 45 -34.01 0.86 7.19
N ARG A 46 -34.46 0.58 8.42
CA ARG A 46 -33.63 0.42 9.64
C ARG A 46 -33.31 -1.05 9.95
N ARG A 47 -32.95 -1.85 8.96
CA ARG A 47 -32.46 -3.22 9.22
C ARG A 47 -30.98 -3.27 8.90
N PHE A 48 -30.20 -3.88 9.79
CA PHE A 48 -28.75 -4.05 9.63
C PHE A 48 -28.41 -4.62 8.25
N GLU A 49 -29.16 -5.62 7.80
CA GLU A 49 -28.97 -6.30 6.52
C GLU A 49 -29.19 -5.38 5.29
N ASP A 50 -30.08 -4.39 5.38
CA ASP A 50 -30.28 -3.41 4.30
C ASP A 50 -29.06 -2.49 4.20
N LEU A 51 -28.54 -2.05 5.35
CA LEU A 51 -27.32 -1.23 5.43
C LEU A 51 -26.10 -2.02 4.93
N ARG A 52 -25.97 -3.30 5.29
CA ARG A 52 -24.92 -4.20 4.78
C ARG A 52 -24.94 -4.28 3.26
N ARG A 53 -26.11 -4.54 2.66
CA ARG A 53 -26.28 -4.59 1.19
C ARG A 53 -25.98 -3.26 0.50
N ILE A 54 -26.22 -2.13 1.17
CA ILE A 54 -25.84 -0.81 0.64
C ILE A 54 -24.32 -0.63 0.73
N SER A 55 -23.72 -0.96 1.88
CA SER A 55 -22.29 -0.87 2.12
C SER A 55 -21.49 -1.67 1.10
N SER A 56 -21.85 -2.95 0.87
CA SER A 56 -21.18 -3.80 -0.11
C SER A 56 -21.32 -3.30 -1.56
N ARG A 57 -22.41 -2.59 -1.89
CA ARG A 57 -22.55 -1.95 -3.22
C ARG A 57 -21.72 -0.68 -3.35
N LEU A 58 -21.60 0.09 -2.27
CA LEU A 58 -20.76 1.29 -2.23
C LEU A 58 -19.28 0.92 -2.28
N GLU A 59 -18.87 -0.16 -1.62
CA GLU A 59 -17.51 -0.71 -1.70
C GLU A 59 -17.16 -1.12 -3.13
N LYS A 60 -18.07 -1.81 -3.84
CA LYS A 60 -17.89 -2.20 -5.25
C LYS A 60 -17.87 -1.02 -6.24
N SER A 61 -18.28 0.17 -5.83
CA SER A 61 -18.34 1.36 -6.67
C SER A 61 -17.36 2.45 -6.25
N ASP A 62 -16.37 2.10 -5.41
CA ASP A 62 -15.32 2.99 -4.88
C ASP A 62 -15.86 4.28 -4.23
N ARG A 63 -17.06 4.22 -3.65
CA ARG A 63 -17.67 5.35 -2.92
C ARG A 63 -17.31 5.32 -1.44
N THR A 64 -16.02 5.36 -1.15
CA THR A 64 -15.44 5.15 0.19
C THR A 64 -16.03 6.07 1.27
N SER A 65 -16.27 7.35 0.98
CA SER A 65 -16.84 8.30 1.96
C SER A 65 -18.27 7.97 2.40
N LEU A 66 -19.11 7.53 1.45
CA LEU A 66 -20.46 7.08 1.73
C LEU A 66 -20.45 5.71 2.43
N CYS A 67 -19.52 4.83 2.05
CA CYS A 67 -19.32 3.54 2.70
C CYS A 67 -18.99 3.71 4.19
N GLY A 68 -18.12 4.66 4.55
CA GLY A 68 -17.80 4.98 5.95
C GLY A 68 -19.02 5.45 6.75
N THR A 69 -19.85 6.30 6.13
CA THR A 69 -21.10 6.79 6.74
C THR A 69 -22.08 5.66 7.02
N VAL A 70 -22.28 4.76 6.04
CA VAL A 70 -23.17 3.59 6.16
C VAL A 70 -22.63 2.59 7.18
N SER A 71 -21.33 2.31 7.19
CA SER A 71 -20.70 1.39 8.13
C SER A 71 -20.82 1.88 9.59
N GLY A 72 -20.70 3.19 9.82
CA GLY A 72 -20.98 3.78 11.13
C GLY A 72 -22.46 3.72 11.54
N MET A 73 -23.40 3.70 10.59
CA MET A 73 -24.81 3.40 10.89
C MET A 73 -25.02 1.92 11.20
N MET A 74 -24.38 1.01 10.45
CA MET A 74 -24.43 -0.43 10.72
C MET A 74 -24.00 -0.72 12.15
N TYR A 75 -22.89 -0.14 12.61
CA TYR A 75 -22.40 -0.35 13.98
C TYR A 75 -23.39 0.12 15.04
N ARG A 76 -24.05 1.27 14.83
CA ARG A 76 -25.05 1.82 15.76
C ARG A 76 -26.36 1.01 15.77
N HIS A 77 -26.67 0.32 14.69
CA HIS A 77 -27.89 -0.49 14.53
C HIS A 77 -27.65 -1.99 14.74
N ALA A 78 -26.43 -2.40 15.07
CA ALA A 78 -26.11 -3.80 15.33
C ALA A 78 -26.74 -4.26 16.65
N HIS A 79 -27.45 -5.39 16.62
CA HIS A 79 -28.21 -5.94 17.74
C HIS A 79 -27.36 -6.90 18.59
N ASP A 80 -26.37 -7.55 17.97
CA ASP A 80 -25.51 -8.54 18.63
C ASP A 80 -24.03 -8.35 18.27
N GLY A 81 -23.18 -9.22 18.83
CA GLY A 81 -21.74 -9.17 18.57
C GLY A 81 -21.36 -9.56 17.14
N HIS A 82 -22.14 -10.41 16.47
CA HIS A 82 -21.89 -10.81 15.08
C HIS A 82 -22.10 -9.62 14.13
N GLU A 83 -23.24 -8.93 14.23
CA GLU A 83 -23.53 -7.71 13.47
C GLU A 83 -22.50 -6.60 13.77
N ARG A 84 -22.10 -6.43 15.04
CA ARG A 84 -21.03 -5.49 15.41
C ARG A 84 -19.70 -5.84 14.73
N SER A 85 -19.35 -7.12 14.67
CA SER A 85 -18.11 -7.58 14.03
C SER A 85 -18.07 -7.26 12.53
N ILE A 86 -19.19 -7.48 11.82
CA ILE A 86 -19.33 -7.14 10.40
C ILE A 86 -19.25 -5.63 10.19
N ALA A 87 -19.92 -4.84 11.03
CA ALA A 87 -19.84 -3.38 10.92
C ALA A 87 -18.40 -2.87 11.13
N LEU A 88 -17.68 -3.40 12.13
CA LEU A 88 -16.28 -3.06 12.40
C LEU A 88 -15.35 -3.48 11.26
N GLN A 89 -15.61 -4.63 10.63
CA GLN A 89 -14.90 -5.06 9.43
C GLN A 89 -15.07 -4.04 8.29
N MET A 90 -16.30 -3.60 8.02
CA MET A 90 -16.56 -2.62 6.96
C MET A 90 -15.89 -1.26 7.27
N ILE A 91 -15.96 -0.80 8.53
CA ILE A 91 -15.25 0.40 8.98
C ILE A 91 -13.74 0.27 8.71
N GLY A 92 -13.15 -0.87 9.09
CA GLY A 92 -11.72 -1.11 8.89
C GLY A 92 -11.32 -1.12 7.42
N ARG A 93 -12.12 -1.73 6.53
CA ARG A 93 -11.87 -1.71 5.08
C ARG A 93 -11.94 -0.30 4.50
N VAL A 94 -12.90 0.52 4.95
CA VAL A 94 -12.99 1.93 4.56
C VAL A 94 -11.75 2.71 5.02
N GLN A 95 -11.29 2.49 6.25
CA GLN A 95 -10.06 3.11 6.76
C GLN A 95 -8.83 2.70 5.94
N MET A 96 -8.70 1.42 5.57
CA MET A 96 -7.64 0.96 4.65
C MET A 96 -7.69 1.70 3.31
N GLN A 97 -8.87 1.85 2.71
CA GLN A 97 -9.04 2.57 1.45
C GLN A 97 -8.68 4.05 1.56
N MET A 98 -8.89 4.66 2.73
CA MET A 98 -8.52 6.05 3.02
C MET A 98 -7.04 6.22 3.38
N GLY A 99 -6.24 5.14 3.40
CA GLY A 99 -4.83 5.20 3.78
C GLY A 99 -4.60 5.27 5.29
N ASP A 100 -5.55 4.83 6.12
CA ASP A 100 -5.42 4.71 7.57
C ASP A 100 -5.33 3.23 8.02
N PRO A 101 -4.18 2.57 7.79
CA PRO A 101 -3.99 1.18 8.21
C PRO A 101 -3.88 1.00 9.73
N SER A 102 -3.62 2.09 10.49
CA SER A 102 -3.60 2.04 11.95
C SER A 102 -5.01 1.97 12.53
N GLY A 103 -5.91 2.85 12.05
CA GLY A 103 -7.33 2.81 12.42
C GLY A 103 -7.99 1.51 11.99
N SER A 104 -7.67 0.99 10.80
CA SER A 104 -8.22 -0.28 10.33
C SER A 104 -7.81 -1.46 11.22
N LEU A 105 -6.55 -1.51 11.65
CA LEU A 105 -6.04 -2.53 12.57
C LEU A 105 -6.80 -2.53 13.91
N ILE A 106 -7.13 -1.35 14.44
CA ILE A 106 -7.95 -1.21 15.66
C ILE A 106 -9.36 -1.76 15.40
N SER A 107 -9.98 -1.38 14.28
CA SER A 107 -11.32 -1.83 13.90
C SER A 107 -11.40 -3.36 13.75
N PHE A 108 -10.44 -3.98 13.07
CA PHE A 108 -10.41 -5.44 12.90
C PHE A 108 -10.18 -6.19 14.21
N ARG A 109 -9.29 -5.70 15.09
CA ARG A 109 -9.09 -6.27 16.43
C ARG A 109 -10.35 -6.18 17.29
N ASN A 110 -11.02 -5.03 17.27
CA ASN A 110 -12.30 -4.86 17.98
C ASN A 110 -13.40 -5.77 17.42
N GLY A 111 -13.39 -6.00 16.11
CA GLY A 111 -14.29 -6.93 15.43
C GLY A 111 -14.07 -8.37 15.89
N LEU A 112 -12.80 -8.82 15.94
CA LEU A 112 -12.42 -10.13 16.45
C LEU A 112 -12.73 -10.32 17.94
N GLY A 113 -12.77 -9.24 18.70
CA GLY A 113 -13.13 -9.24 20.13
C GLY A 113 -14.63 -9.32 20.42
N GLN A 114 -15.51 -9.28 19.43
CA GLN A 114 -16.95 -9.42 19.67
C GLN A 114 -17.33 -10.87 20.02
N SER A 115 -18.46 -11.05 20.71
CA SER A 115 -19.02 -12.38 20.98
C SER A 115 -19.83 -12.90 19.79
N GLY A 116 -19.86 -14.22 19.58
CA GLY A 116 -20.76 -14.83 18.59
C GLY A 116 -20.27 -14.76 17.13
N LEU A 117 -18.97 -14.53 16.89
CA LEU A 117 -18.42 -14.65 15.54
C LEU A 117 -18.52 -16.10 15.05
N ASP A 118 -19.16 -16.27 13.90
CA ASP A 118 -19.04 -17.49 13.13
C ASP A 118 -17.62 -17.63 12.55
N PHE A 119 -17.35 -18.81 11.99
CA PHE A 119 -16.05 -19.14 11.43
C PHE A 119 -15.68 -18.24 10.24
N THR A 120 -16.63 -17.92 9.37
CA THR A 120 -16.39 -17.16 8.15
C THR A 120 -16.04 -15.71 8.48
N ALA A 121 -16.83 -15.04 9.31
CA ALA A 121 -16.55 -13.69 9.79
C ALA A 121 -15.20 -13.61 10.49
N ARG A 122 -14.84 -14.64 11.27
CA ARG A 122 -13.52 -14.72 11.91
C ARG A 122 -12.38 -14.84 10.89
N LEU A 123 -12.54 -15.67 9.84
CA LEU A 123 -11.53 -15.80 8.78
C LEU A 123 -11.35 -14.47 8.04
N GLU A 124 -12.45 -13.85 7.60
CA GLU A 124 -12.38 -12.61 6.84
C GLU A 124 -11.76 -11.46 7.66
N LEU A 125 -12.15 -11.31 8.94
CA LEU A 125 -11.54 -10.33 9.84
C LEU A 125 -10.04 -10.57 10.05
N LYS A 126 -9.60 -11.83 10.14
CA LYS A 126 -8.17 -12.16 10.24
C LYS A 126 -7.42 -11.81 8.96
N ILE A 127 -7.99 -12.07 7.79
CA ILE A 127 -7.39 -11.68 6.50
C ILE A 127 -7.27 -10.16 6.39
N ASP A 128 -8.34 -9.43 6.73
CA ASP A 128 -8.33 -7.98 6.72
C ASP A 128 -7.32 -7.41 7.73
N LEU A 129 -7.19 -8.04 8.91
CA LEU A 129 -6.15 -7.73 9.89
C LEU A 129 -4.73 -7.99 9.34
N CYS A 130 -4.51 -9.09 8.62
CA CYS A 130 -3.25 -9.35 7.93
C CYS A 130 -2.91 -8.23 6.93
N ARG A 131 -3.89 -7.77 6.13
CA ARG A 131 -3.71 -6.67 5.17
C ARG A 131 -3.36 -5.36 5.87
N ALA A 132 -3.99 -5.05 7.00
CA ALA A 132 -3.63 -3.88 7.80
C ALA A 132 -2.18 -3.95 8.32
N HIS A 133 -1.77 -5.12 8.84
CA HIS A 133 -0.39 -5.35 9.24
C HIS A 133 0.60 -5.20 8.08
N MET A 134 0.26 -5.70 6.88
CA MET A 134 1.08 -5.49 5.67
C MET A 134 1.22 -4.00 5.32
N GLY A 135 0.12 -3.23 5.40
CA GLY A 135 0.14 -1.78 5.16
C GLY A 135 0.99 -0.99 6.17
N LEU A 136 1.23 -1.55 7.36
CA LEU A 136 2.09 -0.99 8.41
C LEU A 136 3.52 -1.56 8.40
N HIS A 137 3.88 -2.41 7.43
CA HIS A 137 5.15 -3.15 7.41
C HIS A 137 5.40 -4.07 8.61
N HIS A 138 4.32 -4.49 9.28
CA HIS A 138 4.32 -5.49 10.36
C HIS A 138 4.32 -6.91 9.75
N HIS A 139 5.38 -7.24 9.00
CA HIS A 139 5.44 -8.46 8.18
C HIS A 139 5.41 -9.75 9.02
N ILE A 140 5.99 -9.74 10.23
CA ILE A 140 6.01 -10.90 11.13
C ILE A 140 4.59 -11.22 11.61
N GLU A 141 3.86 -10.20 12.04
CA GLU A 141 2.48 -10.29 12.51
C GLU A 141 1.55 -10.75 11.38
N ALA A 142 1.66 -10.13 10.20
CA ALA A 142 0.89 -10.52 9.02
C ALA A 142 1.12 -12.00 8.65
N ARG A 143 2.37 -12.45 8.66
CA ARG A 143 2.75 -13.85 8.38
C ARG A 143 2.18 -14.82 9.42
N THR A 144 2.23 -14.45 10.69
CA THR A 144 1.74 -15.27 11.81
C THR A 144 0.23 -15.46 11.71
N ILE A 145 -0.52 -14.39 11.52
CA ILE A 145 -1.98 -14.43 11.40
C ILE A 145 -2.39 -15.18 10.12
N ALA A 146 -1.69 -14.97 8.99
CA ALA A 146 -1.96 -15.71 7.76
C ALA A 146 -1.72 -17.23 7.92
N THR A 147 -0.70 -17.62 8.70
CA THR A 147 -0.45 -19.04 9.03
C THR A 147 -1.58 -19.62 9.86
N ASP A 148 -2.07 -18.88 10.85
CA ASP A 148 -3.22 -19.28 11.67
C ASP A 148 -4.51 -19.41 10.85
N VAL A 149 -4.77 -18.49 9.90
CA VAL A 149 -5.88 -18.61 8.93
C VAL A 149 -5.78 -19.91 8.12
N LEU A 150 -4.60 -20.22 7.58
CA LEU A 150 -4.38 -21.46 6.83
C LEU A 150 -4.54 -22.71 7.72
N GLY A 151 -4.11 -22.64 8.98
CA GLY A 151 -4.33 -23.70 9.98
C GLY A 151 -5.81 -23.92 10.28
N MET A 152 -6.59 -22.85 10.45
CA MET A 152 -8.05 -22.91 10.63
C MET A 152 -8.74 -23.57 9.42
N ILE A 153 -8.35 -23.18 8.21
CA ILE A 153 -8.89 -23.75 6.96
C ILE A 153 -8.50 -25.23 6.80
N ALA A 154 -7.29 -25.62 7.22
CA ALA A 154 -6.85 -27.02 7.16
C ALA A 154 -7.55 -27.92 8.18
N ALA A 155 -7.86 -27.38 9.37
CA ALA A 155 -8.53 -28.12 10.44
C ALA A 155 -10.05 -28.27 10.22
N ASP A 156 -10.66 -27.43 9.38
CA ASP A 156 -12.10 -27.48 9.12
C ASP A 156 -12.46 -28.51 8.05
N THR A 157 -12.99 -29.65 8.48
CA THR A 157 -13.44 -30.75 7.60
C THR A 157 -14.92 -30.69 7.24
N ARG A 158 -15.66 -29.72 7.79
CA ARG A 158 -17.13 -29.67 7.70
C ARG A 158 -17.66 -28.77 6.58
N ARG A 159 -16.93 -27.73 6.20
CA ARG A 159 -17.35 -26.78 5.15
C ARG A 159 -16.91 -27.27 3.78
N ASP A 160 -17.69 -26.88 2.78
CA ASP A 160 -17.28 -27.03 1.39
C ASP A 160 -15.99 -26.26 1.14
N ARG A 161 -15.00 -26.95 0.56
CA ARG A 161 -13.68 -26.38 0.28
C ARG A 161 -13.78 -25.20 -0.66
N ALA A 162 -14.71 -25.23 -1.63
CA ALA A 162 -14.91 -24.14 -2.57
C ALA A 162 -15.28 -22.81 -1.88
N GLY A 163 -15.97 -22.87 -0.74
CA GLY A 163 -16.33 -21.69 0.05
C GLY A 163 -15.17 -21.06 0.82
N LEU A 164 -13.99 -21.71 0.84
CA LEU A 164 -12.79 -21.24 1.55
C LEU A 164 -11.65 -20.84 0.60
N ASP A 165 -11.81 -21.04 -0.72
CA ASP A 165 -10.77 -20.78 -1.73
C ASP A 165 -10.28 -19.31 -1.69
N GLU A 166 -11.18 -18.33 -1.54
CA GLU A 166 -10.81 -16.90 -1.47
C GLU A 166 -10.01 -16.56 -0.20
N ALA A 167 -10.40 -17.17 0.93
CA ALA A 167 -9.72 -16.98 2.19
C ALA A 167 -8.33 -17.63 2.18
N GLU A 168 -8.22 -18.84 1.63
CA GLU A 168 -6.95 -19.53 1.42
C GLU A 168 -6.04 -18.72 0.48
N ALA A 169 -6.57 -18.25 -0.65
CA ALA A 169 -5.84 -17.44 -1.62
C ALA A 169 -5.27 -16.17 -0.96
N SER A 170 -6.12 -15.42 -0.24
CA SER A 170 -5.70 -14.19 0.44
C SER A 170 -4.61 -14.45 1.49
N ALA A 171 -4.76 -15.49 2.30
CA ALA A 171 -3.77 -15.84 3.31
C ALA A 171 -2.43 -16.25 2.69
N ARG A 172 -2.45 -17.05 1.62
CA ARG A 172 -1.25 -17.44 0.87
C ARG A 172 -0.56 -16.23 0.24
N TYR A 173 -1.32 -15.35 -0.41
CA TYR A 173 -0.79 -14.11 -1.00
C TYR A 173 -0.06 -13.25 0.04
N ILE A 174 -0.68 -13.03 1.19
CA ILE A 174 -0.11 -12.20 2.27
C ILE A 174 1.11 -12.89 2.88
N ARG A 175 1.03 -14.19 3.18
CA ARG A 175 2.13 -14.93 3.81
C ARG A 175 3.37 -14.94 2.92
N GLY A 176 3.20 -15.19 1.61
CA GLY A 176 4.29 -15.17 0.64
C GLY A 176 4.93 -13.79 0.52
N ASN A 177 4.13 -12.73 0.38
CA ASN A 177 4.65 -11.36 0.30
C ASN A 177 5.29 -10.87 1.60
N ALA A 178 4.80 -11.28 2.77
CA ALA A 178 5.41 -10.91 4.05
C ALA A 178 6.84 -11.47 4.18
N VAL A 179 7.08 -12.69 3.69
CA VAL A 179 8.42 -13.28 3.63
C VAL A 179 9.29 -12.54 2.60
N ARG A 180 8.77 -12.26 1.41
CA ARG A 180 9.46 -11.47 0.36
C ARG A 180 9.92 -10.12 0.89
N GLU A 181 9.05 -9.38 1.57
CA GLU A 181 9.39 -8.08 2.16
C GLU A 181 10.46 -8.18 3.26
N SER A 182 10.73 -9.39 3.78
CA SER A 182 11.72 -9.63 4.84
C SER A 182 13.08 -10.12 4.32
N ILE A 183 13.27 -10.33 3.01
CA ILE A 183 14.51 -10.87 2.40
C ILE A 183 15.78 -10.20 2.97
N GLU A 184 15.79 -8.86 3.02
CA GLU A 184 16.95 -8.08 3.49
C GLU A 184 17.28 -8.27 4.97
N ARG A 185 16.33 -8.77 5.76
CA ARG A 185 16.51 -9.06 7.19
C ARG A 185 17.05 -10.47 7.45
N GLY A 186 17.34 -11.24 6.40
CA GLY A 186 17.86 -12.60 6.50
C GLY A 186 16.73 -13.62 6.63
N VAL A 187 16.23 -14.10 5.50
CA VAL A 187 15.25 -15.18 5.40
C VAL A 187 15.95 -16.47 4.96
N SER A 188 15.58 -17.61 5.53
CA SER A 188 16.16 -18.89 5.12
C SER A 188 15.69 -19.33 3.72
N ILE A 189 16.51 -20.12 3.02
CA ILE A 189 16.14 -20.71 1.70
C ILE A 189 14.82 -21.49 1.81
N LYS A 190 14.60 -22.20 2.92
CA LYS A 190 13.35 -22.93 3.18
C LYS A 190 12.14 -22.00 3.25
N GLU A 191 12.25 -20.87 3.94
CA GLU A 191 11.17 -19.88 4.01
C GLU A 191 10.88 -19.23 2.65
N LEU A 192 11.92 -18.94 1.86
CA LEU A 192 11.76 -18.43 0.49
C LEU A 192 11.01 -19.43 -0.41
N ALA A 193 11.35 -20.71 -0.34
CA ALA A 193 10.68 -21.77 -1.09
C ALA A 193 9.20 -21.89 -0.71
N VAL A 194 8.89 -21.85 0.59
CA VAL A 194 7.49 -21.86 1.07
C VAL A 194 6.72 -20.62 0.62
N ALA A 195 7.34 -19.44 0.69
CA ALA A 195 6.73 -18.20 0.22
C ALA A 195 6.40 -18.25 -1.27
N ARG A 196 7.30 -18.84 -2.07
CA ARG A 196 7.09 -19.05 -3.50
C ARG A 196 5.92 -20.00 -3.76
N GLU A 197 5.87 -21.15 -3.07
CA GLU A 197 4.75 -22.09 -3.17
C GLU A 197 3.43 -21.44 -2.78
N ASP A 198 3.44 -20.57 -1.76
CA ASP A 198 2.25 -19.84 -1.36
C ASP A 198 1.73 -18.94 -2.49
N LEU A 199 2.60 -18.16 -3.13
CA LEU A 199 2.19 -17.30 -4.23
C LEU A 199 1.74 -18.09 -5.47
N LEU A 200 2.38 -19.22 -5.77
CA LEU A 200 1.92 -20.13 -6.82
C LEU A 200 0.54 -20.70 -6.52
N ARG A 201 0.30 -21.09 -5.26
CA ARG A 201 -1.01 -21.60 -4.84
C ARG A 201 -2.07 -20.52 -4.91
N PHE A 202 -1.76 -19.29 -4.52
CA PHE A 202 -2.62 -18.12 -4.72
C PHE A 202 -3.03 -17.97 -6.19
N LEU A 203 -2.06 -17.98 -7.12
CA LEU A 203 -2.34 -17.83 -8.56
C LEU A 203 -3.19 -18.96 -9.15
N GLN A 204 -3.16 -20.16 -8.55
CA GLN A 204 -4.02 -21.29 -8.93
C GLN A 204 -5.46 -21.08 -8.46
N LEU A 205 -5.65 -20.58 -7.24
CA LEU A 205 -6.95 -20.34 -6.64
C LEU A 205 -7.65 -19.12 -7.25
N GLU A 206 -6.90 -18.06 -7.54
CA GLU A 206 -7.41 -16.78 -8.05
C GLU A 206 -7.96 -16.88 -9.49
N LYS A 207 -7.53 -17.88 -10.29
CA LYS A 207 -8.16 -18.21 -11.58
C LYS A 207 -9.68 -18.47 -11.48
N LYS A 208 -10.22 -18.65 -10.28
CA LYS A 208 -11.63 -18.91 -10.00
C LYS A 208 -12.40 -17.70 -9.43
N SER A 209 -11.76 -16.58 -9.11
CA SER A 209 -12.40 -15.43 -8.44
C SER A 209 -12.09 -14.10 -9.14
N SER A 210 -13.08 -13.22 -9.31
CA SER A 210 -12.96 -12.03 -10.18
C SER A 210 -12.95 -10.67 -9.46
N ASN A 211 -12.67 -10.58 -8.17
CA ASN A 211 -12.80 -9.31 -7.42
C ASN A 211 -11.61 -9.01 -6.52
N SER A 212 -10.65 -8.20 -6.99
CA SER A 212 -9.65 -7.56 -6.13
C SER A 212 -9.46 -6.08 -6.51
N SER A 213 -9.16 -5.24 -5.51
CA SER A 213 -8.95 -3.78 -5.65
C SER A 213 -7.51 -3.39 -6.03
N LEU A 214 -6.60 -4.35 -5.97
CA LEU A 214 -5.25 -4.34 -6.54
C LEU A 214 -5.20 -5.50 -7.54
N ASP A 215 -4.52 -5.35 -8.66
CA ASP A 215 -4.20 -6.50 -9.52
C ASP A 215 -3.13 -7.39 -8.81
N GLU A 216 -3.58 -8.06 -7.74
CA GLU A 216 -2.79 -8.92 -6.85
C GLU A 216 -2.15 -10.06 -7.64
N ARG A 217 -2.81 -10.51 -8.72
CA ARG A 217 -2.27 -11.48 -9.68
C ARG A 217 -0.99 -10.96 -10.31
N THR A 218 -1.04 -9.77 -10.92
CA THR A 218 0.13 -9.14 -11.54
C THR A 218 1.24 -8.94 -10.50
N VAL A 219 0.92 -8.48 -9.30
CA VAL A 219 1.92 -8.31 -8.23
C VAL A 219 2.53 -9.65 -7.80
N ALA A 220 1.72 -10.71 -7.67
CA ALA A 220 2.19 -12.04 -7.28
C ALA A 220 3.15 -12.65 -8.31
N ILE A 221 2.92 -12.43 -9.61
CA ILE A 221 3.84 -12.89 -10.67
C ILE A 221 5.21 -12.24 -10.51
N GLY A 222 5.27 -10.91 -10.33
CA GLY A 222 6.54 -10.22 -10.07
C GLY A 222 7.19 -10.69 -8.77
N ALA A 223 6.41 -10.88 -7.71
CA ALA A 223 6.90 -11.35 -6.42
C ALA A 223 7.52 -12.77 -6.51
N ILE A 224 6.94 -13.66 -7.31
CA ILE A 224 7.52 -14.98 -7.60
C ILE A 224 8.85 -14.82 -8.33
N LEU A 225 8.96 -13.91 -9.29
CA LEU A 225 10.22 -13.67 -10.01
C LEU A 225 11.34 -13.16 -9.07
N GLU A 226 11.01 -12.30 -8.11
CA GLU A 226 11.94 -11.88 -7.06
C GLU A 226 12.41 -13.07 -6.22
N LEU A 227 11.48 -13.90 -5.76
CA LEU A 227 11.81 -15.11 -4.98
C LEU A 227 12.63 -16.11 -5.80
N ASP A 228 12.33 -16.27 -7.09
CA ASP A 228 13.06 -17.15 -8.02
C ASP A 228 14.50 -16.69 -8.22
N THR A 229 14.72 -15.38 -8.17
CA THR A 229 16.06 -14.79 -8.19
C THR A 229 16.81 -15.05 -6.88
N GLU A 230 16.16 -14.84 -5.72
CA GLU A 230 16.79 -15.12 -4.41
C GLU A 230 17.07 -16.61 -4.19
N LEU A 231 16.24 -17.49 -4.75
CA LEU A 231 16.44 -18.94 -4.75
C LEU A 231 17.52 -19.38 -5.74
N GLY A 232 18.05 -18.48 -6.58
CA GLY A 232 19.05 -18.79 -7.61
C GLY A 232 18.51 -19.58 -8.81
N THR A 233 17.19 -19.70 -8.95
CA THR A 233 16.55 -20.41 -10.06
C THR A 233 16.50 -19.58 -11.34
N VAL A 234 16.53 -18.25 -11.20
CA VAL A 234 16.62 -17.27 -12.29
C VAL A 234 17.76 -16.32 -11.95
N THR A 235 18.56 -15.91 -12.95
CA THR A 235 19.63 -14.94 -12.69
C THR A 235 19.05 -13.53 -12.51
N PRO A 236 19.68 -12.64 -11.71
CA PRO A 236 19.23 -11.26 -11.58
C PRO A 236 19.10 -10.55 -12.94
N THR A 237 20.05 -10.78 -13.84
CA THR A 237 20.05 -10.23 -15.21
C THR A 237 18.81 -10.65 -15.99
N ASP A 238 18.49 -11.95 -16.00
CA ASP A 238 17.33 -12.48 -16.72
C ASP A 238 16.02 -11.95 -16.13
N ALA A 239 15.92 -11.92 -14.80
CA ALA A 239 14.75 -11.38 -14.10
C ALA A 239 14.52 -9.89 -14.42
N ILE A 240 15.59 -9.07 -14.39
CA ILE A 240 15.52 -7.66 -14.78
C ILE A 240 15.08 -7.53 -16.24
N HIS A 241 15.65 -8.33 -17.15
CA HIS A 241 15.26 -8.30 -18.56
C HIS A 241 13.77 -8.63 -18.75
N THR A 242 13.24 -9.63 -18.05
CA THR A 242 11.80 -9.92 -18.02
C THR A 242 10.99 -8.73 -17.52
N ILE A 243 11.38 -8.12 -16.40
CA ILE A 243 10.70 -6.96 -15.84
C ILE A 243 10.68 -5.79 -16.82
N GLU A 244 11.80 -5.48 -17.46
CA GLU A 244 11.89 -4.38 -18.42
C GLU A 244 11.06 -4.63 -19.68
N ALA A 245 11.07 -5.87 -20.19
CA ALA A 245 10.24 -6.24 -21.33
C ALA A 245 8.74 -6.07 -21.01
N THR A 246 8.31 -6.49 -19.82
CA THR A 246 6.93 -6.32 -19.36
C THR A 246 6.59 -4.85 -19.13
N LEU A 247 7.46 -4.08 -18.48
CA LEU A 247 7.24 -2.66 -18.20
C LEU A 247 7.24 -1.80 -19.47
N ARG A 248 7.87 -2.22 -20.56
CA ARG A 248 7.84 -1.50 -21.85
C ARG A 248 6.42 -1.35 -22.36
N ILE A 249 5.63 -2.43 -22.31
CA ILE A 249 4.22 -2.44 -22.72
C ILE A 249 3.41 -1.49 -21.82
N ALA A 250 3.56 -1.64 -20.50
CA ALA A 250 2.87 -0.80 -19.53
C ALA A 250 3.23 0.70 -19.62
N SER A 251 4.43 1.04 -20.10
CA SER A 251 4.85 2.43 -20.24
C SER A 251 4.17 3.10 -21.43
N ALA A 252 4.04 2.40 -22.55
CA ALA A 252 3.28 2.89 -23.70
C ALA A 252 1.83 3.17 -23.29
N ASP A 253 1.18 2.21 -22.60
CA ASP A 253 -0.19 2.38 -22.11
C ASP A 253 -0.33 3.55 -21.11
N LEU A 254 0.70 3.82 -20.30
CA LEU A 254 0.71 4.94 -19.36
C LEU A 254 0.77 6.28 -20.10
N GLU A 255 1.65 6.40 -21.10
CA GLU A 255 1.81 7.61 -21.92
C GLU A 255 0.54 7.92 -22.73
N GLU A 256 -0.14 6.88 -23.19
CA GLU A 256 -1.43 6.99 -23.90
C GLU A 256 -2.63 7.21 -22.96
N GLY A 257 -2.42 7.18 -21.64
CA GLY A 257 -3.48 7.37 -20.65
C GLY A 257 -4.49 6.22 -20.57
N LEU A 258 -4.12 5.04 -21.05
CA LEU A 258 -5.00 3.86 -21.16
C LEU A 258 -5.06 3.03 -19.88
N LEU A 259 -4.14 3.24 -18.94
CA LEU A 259 -4.09 2.46 -17.71
C LEU A 259 -5.10 2.93 -16.67
N LYS A 260 -5.95 1.99 -16.22
CA LYS A 260 -6.73 2.14 -15.00
C LYS A 260 -5.81 2.21 -13.78
N ASP A 261 -6.26 2.87 -12.72
CA ASP A 261 -5.40 3.16 -11.56
C ASP A 261 -4.95 1.92 -10.80
N VAL A 262 -5.85 0.94 -10.66
CA VAL A 262 -5.53 -0.37 -10.07
C VAL A 262 -4.37 -1.05 -10.82
N THR A 263 -4.37 -0.93 -12.15
CA THR A 263 -3.32 -1.47 -13.03
C THR A 263 -2.02 -0.68 -12.87
N ARG A 264 -2.09 0.65 -12.78
CA ARG A 264 -0.91 1.50 -12.51
C ARG A 264 -0.23 1.12 -11.20
N ARG A 265 -1.01 0.88 -10.15
CA ARG A 265 -0.49 0.46 -8.84
C ARG A 265 0.26 -0.87 -8.91
N ALA A 266 -0.26 -1.83 -9.67
CA ALA A 266 0.42 -3.11 -9.87
C ALA A 266 1.74 -2.95 -10.64
N TRP A 267 1.80 -2.05 -11.64
CA TRP A 267 3.04 -1.73 -12.34
C TRP A 267 4.07 -1.00 -11.48
N SER A 268 3.62 -0.15 -10.54
CA SER A 268 4.51 0.45 -9.52
C SER A 268 5.20 -0.64 -8.68
N TRP A 269 4.46 -1.69 -8.28
CA TRP A 269 5.04 -2.84 -7.59
C TRP A 269 6.08 -3.59 -8.44
N TRP A 270 5.84 -3.79 -9.74
CA TRP A 270 6.82 -4.40 -10.65
C TRP A 270 8.12 -3.60 -10.72
N CYS A 271 8.01 -2.27 -10.80
CA CYS A 271 9.16 -1.39 -10.75
C CYS A 271 9.93 -1.54 -9.42
N LEU A 272 9.24 -1.59 -8.28
CA LEU A 272 9.87 -1.81 -6.97
C LEU A 272 10.56 -3.18 -6.88
N ILE A 273 9.92 -4.22 -7.40
CA ILE A 273 10.47 -5.58 -7.44
C ILE A 273 11.77 -5.59 -8.26
N GLY A 274 11.75 -5.01 -9.47
CA GLY A 274 12.94 -4.94 -10.31
C GLY A 274 14.06 -4.11 -9.70
N ALA A 275 13.71 -2.98 -9.05
CA ALA A 275 14.69 -2.17 -8.35
C ALA A 275 15.36 -2.94 -7.20
N ARG A 276 14.60 -3.75 -6.45
CA ARG A 276 15.14 -4.60 -5.38
C ARG A 276 16.07 -5.70 -5.92
N ILE A 277 15.65 -6.40 -6.98
CA ILE A 277 16.47 -7.42 -7.65
C ILE A 277 17.79 -6.80 -8.12
N ALA A 278 17.72 -5.67 -8.83
CA ALA A 278 18.90 -4.95 -9.29
C ALA A 278 19.79 -4.52 -8.12
N GLY A 279 19.21 -3.96 -7.06
CA GLY A 279 19.97 -3.46 -5.92
C GLY A 279 20.70 -4.55 -5.12
N ARG A 280 20.25 -5.80 -5.23
CA ARG A 280 20.88 -6.98 -4.60
C ARG A 280 21.80 -7.75 -5.55
N ASP A 281 21.85 -7.42 -6.83
CA ASP A 281 22.81 -8.03 -7.74
C ASP A 281 24.25 -7.64 -7.34
N HIS A 282 25.13 -8.63 -7.29
CA HIS A 282 26.56 -8.47 -7.01
C HIS A 282 27.42 -8.65 -8.28
N GLY A 283 26.78 -8.85 -9.43
CA GLY A 283 27.44 -8.92 -10.73
C GLY A 283 28.12 -7.61 -11.13
N PRO A 284 28.94 -7.64 -12.20
CA PRO A 284 29.71 -6.49 -12.68
C PRO A 284 28.85 -5.41 -13.38
N GLY A 285 27.54 -5.58 -13.45
CA GLY A 285 26.63 -4.67 -14.16
C GLY A 285 26.35 -3.34 -13.43
N PRO A 286 25.68 -2.38 -14.09
CA PRO A 286 25.35 -1.07 -13.52
C PRO A 286 24.15 -1.16 -12.56
N ARG A 287 24.26 -1.99 -11.52
CA ARG A 287 23.18 -2.33 -10.58
C ARG A 287 22.51 -1.10 -9.97
N TRP A 288 23.31 -0.08 -9.65
CA TRP A 288 22.82 1.14 -9.04
C TRP A 288 22.04 2.00 -10.04
N GLU A 289 22.50 2.12 -11.29
CA GLU A 289 21.75 2.84 -12.33
C GLU A 289 20.41 2.15 -12.58
N LYS A 290 20.41 0.81 -12.67
CA LYS A 290 19.18 0.05 -12.87
C LYS A 290 18.20 0.18 -11.70
N THR A 291 18.70 0.09 -10.47
CA THR A 291 17.89 0.30 -9.25
C THR A 291 17.27 1.69 -9.24
N HIS A 292 18.08 2.70 -9.57
CA HIS A 292 17.67 4.10 -9.64
C HIS A 292 16.54 4.32 -10.65
N ASP A 293 16.72 3.82 -11.89
CA ASP A 293 15.75 4.02 -12.97
C ASP A 293 14.41 3.34 -12.68
N LEU A 294 14.44 2.10 -12.19
CA LEU A 294 13.24 1.37 -11.82
C LEU A 294 12.54 2.00 -10.61
N ALA A 295 13.27 2.44 -9.59
CA ALA A 295 12.69 3.14 -8.44
C ALA A 295 12.01 4.45 -8.85
N ARG A 296 12.64 5.24 -9.74
CA ARG A 296 12.03 6.47 -10.28
C ARG A 296 10.77 6.17 -11.08
N LYS A 297 10.79 5.11 -11.89
CA LYS A 297 9.62 4.66 -12.66
C LYS A 297 8.47 4.19 -11.75
N ALA A 298 8.77 3.59 -10.60
CA ALA A 298 7.75 3.23 -9.60
C ALA A 298 6.98 4.46 -9.12
N ILE A 299 7.66 5.58 -8.89
CA ILE A 299 7.07 6.87 -8.48
C ILE A 299 6.11 7.39 -9.54
N MET A 300 6.49 7.32 -10.82
CA MET A 300 5.65 7.75 -11.95
C MET A 300 4.34 6.96 -12.05
N PHE A 301 4.41 5.64 -11.85
CA PHE A 301 3.20 4.81 -11.81
C PHE A 301 2.32 5.11 -10.60
N SER A 302 2.91 5.48 -9.45
CA SER A 302 2.21 5.75 -8.19
C SER A 302 1.88 7.24 -7.99
N SER A 303 1.00 7.82 -8.81
CA SER A 303 0.73 9.26 -8.76
C SER A 303 -0.41 9.68 -7.82
N ARG A 304 -1.13 8.74 -7.17
CA ARG A 304 -2.32 9.07 -6.38
C ARG A 304 -2.04 9.29 -4.89
N PRO A 305 -2.77 10.17 -4.18
CA PRO A 305 -2.50 10.47 -2.78
C PRO A 305 -2.36 9.24 -1.88
N GLU A 306 -3.25 8.26 -2.02
CA GLU A 306 -3.30 7.03 -1.21
C GLU A 306 -2.13 6.05 -1.45
N GLU A 307 -1.29 6.31 -2.45
CA GLU A 307 -0.14 5.47 -2.81
C GLU A 307 1.16 5.93 -2.15
N SER A 308 1.05 6.69 -1.06
CA SER A 308 2.18 7.22 -0.29
C SER A 308 3.13 6.12 0.20
N LEU A 309 2.61 4.95 0.59
CA LEU A 309 3.41 3.80 1.02
C LEU A 309 4.35 3.28 -0.07
N LEU A 310 3.79 3.12 -1.28
CA LEU A 310 4.53 2.69 -2.47
C LEU A 310 5.60 3.71 -2.83
N ARG A 311 5.23 5.00 -2.85
CA ARG A 311 6.17 6.09 -3.11
C ARG A 311 7.29 6.14 -2.09
N ALA A 312 6.99 6.02 -0.79
CA ALA A 312 7.98 6.01 0.26
C ALA A 312 9.02 4.89 0.01
N SER A 313 8.54 3.68 -0.30
CA SER A 313 9.40 2.54 -0.65
C SER A 313 10.27 2.83 -1.89
N ALA A 314 9.69 3.47 -2.91
CA ALA A 314 10.41 3.85 -4.12
C ALA A 314 11.50 4.90 -3.85
N TYR A 315 11.20 5.94 -3.07
CA TYR A 315 12.17 6.96 -2.70
C TYR A 315 13.34 6.39 -1.88
N LEU A 316 13.08 5.42 -0.99
CA LEU A 316 14.13 4.74 -0.24
C LEU A 316 15.07 3.94 -1.16
N LEU A 317 14.53 3.19 -2.14
CA LEU A 317 15.34 2.47 -3.11
C LEU A 317 16.11 3.42 -4.05
N TRP A 318 15.45 4.50 -4.48
CA TRP A 318 16.07 5.52 -5.31
C TRP A 318 17.26 6.16 -4.58
N PHE A 319 17.08 6.53 -3.31
CA PHE A 319 18.14 7.08 -2.47
C PHE A 319 19.27 6.08 -2.21
N ARG A 320 18.93 4.81 -1.91
CA ARG A 320 19.92 3.76 -1.72
C ARG A 320 20.77 3.54 -2.97
N ALA A 321 20.18 3.62 -4.16
CA ALA A 321 20.91 3.51 -5.41
C ALA A 321 21.90 4.67 -5.61
N TRP A 322 21.45 5.90 -5.32
CA TRP A 322 22.30 7.07 -5.33
C TRP A 322 23.47 6.94 -4.34
N GLU A 323 23.18 6.60 -3.09
CA GLU A 323 24.19 6.40 -2.04
C GLU A 323 25.18 5.30 -2.43
N GLY A 324 24.69 4.15 -2.87
CA GLY A 324 25.49 3.00 -3.30
C GLY A 324 26.40 3.32 -4.48
N SER A 325 25.94 4.11 -5.46
CA SER A 325 26.77 4.52 -6.61
C SER A 325 27.99 5.32 -6.20
N ARG A 326 27.86 6.17 -5.16
CA ARG A 326 28.96 7.00 -4.65
C ARG A 326 29.96 6.19 -3.84
N HIS A 327 29.48 5.27 -3.01
CA HIS A 327 30.33 4.44 -2.16
C HIS A 327 31.15 3.42 -2.97
N THR A 328 30.62 2.95 -4.10
CA THR A 328 31.28 1.93 -4.92
C THR A 328 32.25 2.49 -5.97
N GLY A 329 32.37 3.82 -6.08
CA GLY A 329 33.20 4.47 -7.12
C GLY A 329 32.69 4.23 -8.55
N ALA A 330 31.50 3.63 -8.70
CA ALA A 330 30.79 3.55 -9.97
C ALA A 330 30.45 4.96 -10.47
N ARG A 331 30.04 5.08 -11.74
CA ARG A 331 29.59 6.37 -12.30
C ARG A 331 28.56 6.99 -11.35
N ALA A 332 28.95 8.09 -10.71
CA ALA A 332 28.15 8.69 -9.65
C ALA A 332 26.82 9.14 -10.22
N ILE A 333 25.73 8.60 -9.68
CA ILE A 333 24.41 8.97 -10.13
C ILE A 333 24.13 10.40 -9.65
N ALA A 334 23.67 11.25 -10.57
CA ALA A 334 23.27 12.61 -10.23
C ALA A 334 21.91 12.56 -9.53
N TRP A 335 21.81 13.15 -8.33
CA TRP A 335 20.53 13.32 -7.67
C TRP A 335 19.85 14.58 -8.18
N HIS A 336 18.70 14.41 -8.80
CA HIS A 336 17.86 15.49 -9.28
C HIS A 336 16.39 15.13 -9.08
N MET A 337 15.65 16.06 -8.47
CA MET A 337 14.20 15.98 -8.34
C MET A 337 13.62 17.19 -9.03
N GLU A 338 12.76 16.95 -10.02
CA GLU A 338 11.98 18.00 -10.64
C GLU A 338 11.00 18.63 -9.64
N PRO A 339 10.55 19.88 -9.85
CA PRO A 339 9.66 20.57 -8.90
C PRO A 339 8.40 19.77 -8.55
N MET A 340 7.80 19.09 -9.54
CA MET A 340 6.64 18.22 -9.32
C MET A 340 6.97 16.94 -8.54
N GLU A 341 8.15 16.36 -8.76
CA GLU A 341 8.62 15.19 -8.01
C GLU A 341 8.90 15.55 -6.55
N LEU A 342 9.44 16.76 -6.30
CA LEU A 342 9.66 17.28 -4.96
C LEU A 342 8.35 17.56 -4.21
N GLU A 343 7.34 18.13 -4.89
CA GLU A 343 6.00 18.30 -4.30
C GLU A 343 5.41 16.94 -3.89
N LEU A 344 5.53 15.94 -4.77
CA LEU A 344 5.05 14.58 -4.50
C LEU A 344 5.85 13.90 -3.36
N PHE A 345 7.15 14.15 -3.28
CA PHE A 345 8.02 13.65 -2.21
C PHE A 345 7.58 14.20 -0.85
N VAL A 346 7.38 15.51 -0.76
CA VAL A 346 6.90 16.18 0.46
C VAL A 346 5.52 15.66 0.87
N LYS A 347 4.59 15.54 -0.08
CA LYS A 347 3.27 14.93 0.16
C LYS A 347 3.39 13.53 0.74
N THR A 348 4.36 12.76 0.25
CA THR A 348 4.64 11.41 0.74
C THR A 348 5.18 11.44 2.18
N MET A 349 6.08 12.38 2.51
CA MET A 349 6.57 12.56 3.89
C MET A 349 5.45 12.92 4.87
N GLY A 350 4.56 13.84 4.49
CA GLY A 350 3.43 14.25 5.34
C GLY A 350 2.37 13.15 5.50
N ALA A 351 2.16 12.33 4.48
CA ALA A 351 1.20 11.24 4.52
C ALA A 351 1.73 9.98 5.22
N GLN A 352 3.06 9.78 5.30
CA GLN A 352 3.64 8.58 5.86
C GLN A 352 4.64 8.85 6.99
N ASN A 353 4.18 8.68 8.23
CA ASN A 353 4.96 8.95 9.43
C ASN A 353 6.28 8.16 9.49
N SER A 354 6.27 6.90 9.06
CA SER A 354 7.49 6.06 9.04
C SER A 354 8.53 6.53 8.01
N PHE A 355 8.12 7.31 7.02
CA PHE A 355 8.99 7.86 5.98
C PHE A 355 9.48 9.28 6.31
N MET A 356 8.95 9.92 7.36
CA MET A 356 9.29 11.30 7.68
C MET A 356 10.78 11.49 8.00
N GLU A 357 11.33 10.66 8.90
CA GLU A 357 12.76 10.72 9.25
C GLU A 357 13.67 10.33 8.07
N PRO A 358 13.44 9.21 7.35
CA PRO A 358 14.18 8.92 6.13
C PRO A 358 14.08 10.03 5.07
N GLY A 359 12.91 10.64 4.91
CA GLY A 359 12.70 11.73 3.96
C GLY A 359 13.56 12.95 4.28
N TRP A 360 13.68 13.32 5.56
CA TRP A 360 14.59 14.39 5.99
C TRP A 360 16.05 14.07 5.72
N ARG A 361 16.45 12.82 5.96
CA ARG A 361 17.80 12.35 5.64
C ARG A 361 18.10 12.51 4.15
N ILE A 362 17.19 12.06 3.29
CA ILE A 362 17.30 12.19 1.83
C ILE A 362 17.49 13.66 1.42
N LEU A 363 16.62 14.56 1.88
CA LEU A 363 16.70 15.98 1.50
C LEU A 363 18.01 16.65 1.91
N ARG A 364 18.57 16.24 3.06
CA ARG A 364 19.82 16.78 3.61
C ARG A 364 21.03 16.26 2.83
N GLU A 365 21.14 14.95 2.68
CA GLU A 365 22.33 14.31 2.10
C GLU A 365 22.46 14.57 0.59
N THR A 366 21.34 14.77 -0.08
CA THR A 366 21.32 15.02 -1.53
C THR A 366 21.45 16.51 -1.90
N GLY A 367 21.46 17.40 -0.90
CA GLY A 367 21.44 18.84 -1.10
C GLY A 367 20.16 19.36 -1.76
N THR A 368 19.10 18.54 -1.85
CA THR A 368 17.79 18.97 -2.39
C THR A 368 17.20 20.09 -1.55
N LEU A 369 17.41 20.06 -0.23
CA LEU A 369 16.92 21.13 0.67
C LEU A 369 17.52 22.50 0.32
N ASP A 370 18.81 22.56 0.01
CA ASP A 370 19.48 23.83 -0.30
C ASP A 370 19.17 24.32 -1.72
N ARG A 371 19.02 23.39 -2.68
CA ARG A 371 18.48 23.70 -4.01
C ARG A 371 17.06 24.23 -3.93
N ALA A 372 16.20 23.65 -3.10
CA ALA A 372 14.83 24.09 -2.95
C ALA A 372 14.70 25.51 -2.38
N LYS A 373 15.57 25.91 -1.44
CA LYS A 373 15.64 27.28 -0.91
C LYS A 373 15.98 28.33 -1.98
N SER A 374 16.64 27.92 -3.07
CA SER A 374 17.01 28.80 -4.19
C SER A 374 15.93 28.95 -5.27
N MET A 375 14.82 28.19 -5.16
CA MET A 375 13.69 28.25 -6.10
C MET A 375 12.65 29.31 -5.68
N ASP A 376 11.93 29.91 -6.63
CA ASP A 376 10.92 30.95 -6.35
C ASP A 376 9.91 30.48 -5.27
N PRO A 377 9.82 31.17 -4.12
CA PRO A 377 8.91 30.83 -3.02
C PRO A 377 7.44 30.67 -3.45
N ARG A 378 6.99 31.34 -4.52
CA ARG A 378 5.59 31.24 -5.01
C ARG A 378 5.27 29.89 -5.64
N THR A 379 6.25 29.27 -6.30
CA THR A 379 6.13 27.94 -6.92
C THR A 379 6.14 26.86 -5.84
N TRP A 380 6.94 27.06 -4.78
CA TRP A 380 7.04 26.18 -3.62
C TRP A 380 5.80 26.23 -2.69
N ARG A 381 5.24 27.43 -2.46
CA ARG A 381 4.03 27.65 -1.64
C ARG A 381 2.77 26.95 -2.20
N LYS A 382 2.61 26.83 -3.52
CA LYS A 382 1.41 26.20 -4.11
C LYS A 382 1.37 24.69 -3.96
N GLY A 383 2.52 24.02 -3.95
CA GLY A 383 2.61 22.57 -3.78
C GLY A 383 2.39 22.10 -2.34
N PHE A 384 2.90 22.87 -1.37
CA PHE A 384 2.78 22.60 0.06
C PHE A 384 1.42 23.00 0.67
N VAL A 385 0.76 24.05 0.16
CA VAL A 385 -0.60 24.46 0.63
C VAL A 385 -1.71 23.55 0.07
N ARG A 386 -1.42 22.76 -0.98
CA ARG A 386 -2.32 21.77 -1.58
C ARG A 386 -2.02 20.32 -1.14
N ALA A 387 -0.95 20.11 -0.38
CA ALA A 387 -0.63 18.87 0.33
C ALA A 387 -1.30 18.91 1.70
#